data_AF-A0A7C1G629-F1
#
_entry.id   AF-A0A7C1G629-F1
#
_cell.length_a   1.000
_cell.length_b   1.000
_cell.length_c   1.000
_cell.angle_alpha   90.00
_cell.angle_beta   90.00
_cell.angle_gamma   90.00
#
_symmetry.space_group_name_H-M   'P 1'
#
loop_
_entity.id
_entity.type
_entity.pdbx_description
1 polymer ?
#
loop_
_entity_poly.entity_id
_entity_poly.type
_entity_poly.pdbx_seq_one_letter_code
_entity_poly.pdbx_strand_id
1 'polypeptide(L)' 'MKNVLLRPRISFFDMAGCEGCQLAILDCEDIFLELVDLVEIVEFREAMSETAPRFDIAFVEGSIHREIDADRLRDIR' A
#
# COMPACT_ATOMS: atom_id res chain seq x y z
N MET A 1 -9.79 -12.30 25.42
CA MET A 1 -9.44 -10.91 25.08
C MET A 1 -8.46 -10.97 23.92
N LYS A 2 -8.89 -10.70 22.67
CA LYS A 2 -7.93 -10.49 21.59
C LYS A 2 -7.20 -9.19 21.94
N ASN A 3 -5.89 -9.27 22.10
CA ASN A 3 -5.04 -8.13 22.39
C ASN A 3 -5.25 -7.14 21.23
N VAL A 4 -5.86 -5.98 21.48
CA VAL A 4 -6.04 -4.94 20.46
C VAL A 4 -4.70 -4.21 20.34
N LEU A 5 -3.71 -4.89 19.78
CA LEU A 5 -2.62 -4.18 19.13
C LEU A 5 -3.28 -3.49 17.93
N LEU A 6 -3.21 -2.15 17.89
CA LEU A 6 -3.65 -1.39 16.72
C LEU A 6 -3.03 -2.03 15.47
N ARG A 7 -3.89 -2.47 14.53
CA ARG A 7 -3.42 -3.01 13.26
C ARG A 7 -2.64 -1.91 12.54
N PRO A 8 -1.40 -2.17 12.08
CA PRO A 8 -0.65 -1.18 11.33
C PRO A 8 -1.45 -0.73 10.12
N ARG A 9 -1.48 0.58 9.89
CA ARG A 9 -2.10 1.18 8.73
C ARG A 9 -1.13 1.12 7.56
N ILE A 10 -1.53 0.52 6.45
CA ILE A 10 -0.65 0.36 5.28
C ILE A 10 -1.22 1.07 4.05
N SER A 11 -0.31 1.63 3.26
CA SER A 11 -0.60 2.30 1.99
C SER A 11 0.24 1.71 0.84
N PHE A 12 -0.33 1.67 -0.35
CA PHE A 12 0.32 1.25 -1.59
C PHE A 12 0.41 2.43 -2.56
N PHE A 13 1.62 2.68 -3.07
CA PHE A 13 1.91 3.75 -4.03
C PHE A 13 2.63 3.21 -5.26
N ASP A 14 2.26 3.69 -6.43
CA ASP A 14 2.88 3.40 -7.71
C ASP A 14 3.68 4.60 -8.24
N MET A 15 4.86 4.34 -8.80
CA MET A 15 5.68 5.28 -9.56
C MET A 15 5.63 4.91 -11.05
N ALA A 16 6.73 5.05 -11.81
CA ALA A 16 6.77 4.56 -13.17
C ALA A 16 6.85 3.01 -13.19
N GLY A 17 5.71 2.36 -13.41
CA GLY A 17 5.53 0.91 -13.45
C GLY A 17 4.19 0.52 -14.09
N CYS A 18 3.85 -0.77 -14.03
CA CYS A 18 2.59 -1.31 -14.55
C CYS A 18 1.63 -1.80 -13.45
N GLU A 19 1.94 -1.52 -12.18
CA GLU A 19 1.14 -1.92 -11.01
C GLU A 19 1.03 -3.45 -10.85
N GLY A 20 1.96 -4.18 -11.47
CA GLY A 20 1.98 -5.64 -11.48
C GLY A 20 2.36 -6.25 -10.13
N CYS A 21 3.20 -5.56 -9.32
CA CYS A 21 3.49 -6.05 -7.97
C CYS A 21 2.27 -5.89 -7.06
N GLN A 22 1.55 -4.77 -7.19
CA GLN A 22 0.28 -4.52 -6.51
C GLN A 22 -0.79 -5.56 -6.89
N LEU A 23 -0.99 -5.84 -8.17
CA LEU A 23 -1.93 -6.87 -8.62
C LEU A 23 -1.55 -8.27 -8.10
N ALA A 24 -0.26 -8.60 -8.01
CA ALA A 24 0.20 -9.87 -7.45
C ALA A 24 -0.19 -10.05 -5.98
N ILE A 25 -0.33 -8.96 -5.20
CA ILE A 25 -0.82 -9.01 -3.82
C ILE A 25 -2.31 -9.36 -3.78
N LEU A 26 -3.09 -8.84 -4.72
CA LEU A 26 -4.53 -9.16 -4.83
C LEU A 26 -4.77 -10.60 -5.31
N ASP A 27 -3.82 -11.16 -6.06
CA ASP A 27 -3.87 -12.54 -6.57
C ASP A 27 -3.40 -13.59 -5.53
N CYS A 28 -3.09 -13.18 -4.29
CA CYS A 28 -2.62 -14.08 -3.23
C CYS A 28 -3.73 -14.94 -2.56
N GLU A 29 -4.95 -14.96 -3.08
CA GLU A 29 -6.08 -15.78 -2.62
C GLU A 29 -6.24 -15.81 -1.08
N ASP A 30 -6.13 -16.98 -0.45
CA ASP A 30 -6.30 -17.16 1.00
C ASP A 30 -5.29 -16.33 1.83
N ILE A 31 -4.08 -16.14 1.31
CA ILE A 31 -3.03 -15.34 1.99
C ILE A 31 -3.44 -13.86 2.05
N PHE A 32 -4.18 -13.36 1.06
CA PHE A 32 -4.68 -11.98 1.09
C PHE A 32 -5.68 -11.78 2.23
N LEU A 33 -6.52 -12.78 2.53
CA LEU A 33 -7.46 -12.72 3.65
C LEU A 33 -6.73 -12.68 5.01
N GLU A 34 -5.65 -13.45 5.15
CA GLU A 34 -4.80 -13.37 6.34
C GLU A 34 -4.11 -12.01 6.48
N LEU A 35 -3.68 -11.41 5.36
CA LEU A 35 -3.07 -10.09 5.35
C LEU A 35 -4.03 -9.02 5.88
N VAL A 36 -5.27 -8.97 5.36
CA VAL A 36 -6.25 -7.95 5.79
C VAL A 36 -6.71 -8.11 7.24
N ASP A 37 -6.55 -9.29 7.83
CA ASP A 37 -6.77 -9.51 9.27
C ASP A 37 -5.64 -8.92 10.14
N LEU A 38 -4.43 -8.80 9.60
CA LEU A 38 -3.24 -8.30 10.31
C LEU A 38 -3.06 -6.78 10.20
N VAL A 39 -3.58 -6.15 9.15
CA VAL A 39 -3.33 -4.74 8.83
C VAL A 39 -4.62 -3.97 8.54
N GLU A 40 -4.56 -2.65 8.56
CA GLU A 40 -5.61 -1.78 8.04
C GLU A 40 -5.11 -1.16 6.73
N ILE A 41 -5.69 -1.55 5.59
CA ILE A 41 -5.36 -0.94 4.29
C ILE A 41 -6.10 0.39 4.21
N VAL A 42 -5.36 1.49 4.05
CA VAL A 42 -5.92 2.85 4.04
C VAL A 42 -5.70 3.62 2.75
N GLU A 43 -4.92 3.06 1.82
CA GLU A 43 -4.74 3.56 0.46
C GLU A 43 -4.22 2.42 -0.42
N PHE A 44 -5.01 2.01 -1.41
CA PHE A 44 -4.63 0.97 -2.37
C PHE A 44 -5.43 1.13 -3.65
N ARG A 45 -4.87 1.86 -4.63
CA ARG A 45 -5.55 2.25 -5.87
C ARG A 45 -6.19 1.08 -6.63
N GLU A 46 -5.53 -0.07 -6.67
CA GLU A 46 -6.04 -1.25 -7.39
C GLU A 46 -7.17 -2.00 -6.66
N ALA A 47 -7.43 -1.69 -5.38
CA ALA A 47 -8.41 -2.39 -4.55
C ALA A 47 -9.52 -1.48 -3.98
N MET A 48 -9.26 -0.19 -3.81
CA MET A 48 -10.17 0.76 -3.16
C MET A 48 -9.95 2.21 -3.64
N SER A 49 -10.93 3.06 -3.40
CA SER A 49 -10.91 4.48 -3.81
C SER A 49 -10.56 5.44 -2.67
N GLU A 50 -10.73 4.97 -1.44
CA GLU A 50 -10.52 5.72 -0.23
C GLU A 50 -9.03 5.88 0.05
N THR A 51 -8.67 7.05 0.59
CA THR A 51 -7.31 7.40 0.96
C THR A 51 -7.32 7.97 2.37
N ALA A 52 -6.17 7.92 3.05
CA ALA A 52 -6.04 8.48 4.38
C ALA A 52 -4.77 9.32 4.55
N PRO A 53 -4.82 10.39 5.37
CA PRO A 53 -3.67 11.28 5.55
C PRO A 53 -2.55 10.69 6.42
N ARG A 54 -2.73 9.49 6.99
CA ARG A 54 -1.76 8.83 7.88
C ARG A 54 -1.72 7.33 7.61
N PHE A 55 -0.50 6.81 7.56
CA PHE A 55 -0.16 5.40 7.47
C PHE A 55 1.11 5.13 8.27
N ASP A 56 1.33 3.87 8.64
CA ASP A 56 2.49 3.40 9.39
C ASP A 56 3.54 2.76 8.47
N ILE A 57 3.08 2.11 7.38
CA ILE A 57 3.94 1.42 6.40
C ILE A 57 3.49 1.81 4.99
N ALA A 58 4.45 2.19 4.14
CA ALA A 58 4.23 2.46 2.73
C ALA A 58 4.92 1.38 1.87
N PHE A 59 4.15 0.71 1.02
CA PHE A 59 4.65 -0.12 -0.06
C PHE A 59 4.74 0.73 -1.32
N VAL A 60 5.95 0.87 -1.88
CA VAL A 60 6.19 1.68 -3.08
C VAL A 60 6.67 0.77 -4.21
N GLU A 61 5.93 0.75 -5.32
CA GLU A 61 6.26 0.01 -6.54
C GLU A 61 6.74 0.96 -7.64
N GLY A 62 7.62 0.44 -8.49
CA GLY A 62 8.01 1.11 -9.73
C GLY A 62 9.31 1.87 -9.61
N SER A 63 9.71 2.49 -10.73
CA SER A 63 10.96 3.24 -10.84
C SER A 63 10.73 4.74 -10.76
N ILE A 64 11.76 5.47 -10.34
CA ILE A 64 11.81 6.93 -10.45
C ILE A 64 12.27 7.26 -11.87
N HIS A 65 11.34 7.70 -12.71
CA HIS A 65 11.61 7.99 -14.12
C HIS A 65 11.69 9.50 -14.40
N ARG A 66 10.91 10.31 -13.67
CA ARG A 66 10.81 11.76 -13.80
C ARG A 66 11.09 12.45 -12.47
N GLU A 67 11.41 13.74 -12.51
CA GLU A 67 11.63 14.54 -11.29
C GLU A 67 10.41 14.53 -10.36
N ILE A 68 9.20 14.58 -10.93
CA ILE A 68 7.95 14.50 -10.16
C ILE A 68 7.81 13.17 -9.39
N ASP A 69 8.41 12.08 -9.87
CA ASP A 69 8.41 10.82 -9.15
C ASP A 69 9.29 10.93 -7.90
N ALA A 70 10.45 11.60 -8.00
CA ALA A 70 11.32 11.81 -6.85
C ALA A 70 10.67 12.74 -5.82
N ASP A 71 9.96 13.78 -6.25
CA ASP A 71 9.23 14.69 -5.35
C ASP A 71 8.12 13.95 -4.61
N ARG A 72 7.30 13.18 -5.35
CA ARG A 72 6.21 12.38 -4.79
C ARG A 72 6.74 11.29 -3.83
N LEU A 73 7.90 10.68 -4.10
CA LEU A 73 8.53 9.74 -3.16
C LEU A 73 9.01 10.41 -1.87
N ARG A 74 9.50 11.66 -1.95
CA ARG A 74 9.86 12.43 -0.75
C ARG A 74 8.63 12.82 0.06
N ASP A 75 7.49 13.10 -0.58
CA ASP A 75 6.24 13.37 0.15
C ASP A 75 5.73 12.14 0.91
N ILE A 76 6.01 10.94 0.41
CA ILE A 76 5.70 9.67 1.08
C ILE A 76 6.62 9.41 2.30
N ARG A 77 7.83 9.99 2.35
CA ARG A 77 8.87 9.69 3.33
C ARG A 77 9.26 10.86 4.24
#